data_AF-A0A962YGT6-F1
#
_entry.id   AF-A0A962YGT6-F1
#
_cell.length_a   1.000
_cell.length_b   1.000
_cell.length_c   1.000
_cell.angle_alpha   90.00
_cell.angle_beta   90.00
_cell.angle_gamma   90.00
#
_symmetry.space_group_name_H-M   'P 1'
#
loop_
_entity.id
_entity.type
_entity.pdbx_description
1 polymer ?
#
loop_
_entity_poly.entity_id
_entity_poly.type
_entity_poly.pdbx_seq_one_letter_code
_entity_poly.pdbx_strand_id
1 'polypeptide(L)'
;MARGYGQSDRRLAIASGTAVWSHSGKPAVPIHWVLIRDPTKPLATQALLSTDPKACAQQIVQWFVQRWQVEVTFAEVRAHLGVKNPAAMVR
;
A
#
# COMPACT_ATOMS: atom_id res chain seq x y z
N MET A 1 -4.02 -22.49 2.53
CA MET A 1 -2.64 -22.37 3.04
C MET A 1 -1.71 -22.10 1.85
N ALA A 2 -1.45 -20.84 1.52
CA ALA A 2 -0.45 -20.48 0.51
C ALA A 2 0.52 -19.51 1.18
N ARG A 3 1.66 -20.03 1.64
CA ARG A 3 2.77 -19.22 2.16
C ARG A 3 3.61 -18.78 0.96
N GLY A 4 3.42 -17.53 0.53
CA GLY A 4 4.30 -16.89 -0.45
C GLY A 4 5.67 -16.58 0.14
N TYR A 5 6.69 -16.58 -0.72
CA TYR A 5 8.09 -16.30 -0.40
C TYR A 5 8.25 -14.95 0.33
N GLY A 6 8.96 -14.96 1.47
CA GLY A 6 9.44 -13.73 2.11
C GLY A 6 8.61 -13.16 3.26
N GLN A 7 7.76 -13.96 3.92
CA GLN A 7 7.22 -13.61 5.26
C GLN A 7 8.36 -13.56 6.29
N SER A 8 9.11 -12.46 6.29
CA SER A 8 9.98 -12.10 7.40
C SER A 8 9.12 -11.44 8.46
N ASP A 9 9.17 -11.94 9.70
CA ASP A 9 8.55 -11.31 10.86
C ASP A 9 9.31 -10.01 11.16
N ARG A 10 8.98 -8.97 10.40
CA ARG A 10 9.68 -7.69 10.43
C ARG A 10 8.90 -6.75 11.33
N ARG A 11 9.53 -6.39 12.45
CA ARG A 11 8.95 -5.44 13.40
C ARG A 11 8.93 -4.04 12.79
N LEU A 12 7.75 -3.51 12.51
CA LEU A 12 7.56 -2.15 12.01
C LEU A 12 6.98 -1.26 13.13
N ALA A 13 7.47 -0.03 13.21
CA ALA A 13 6.80 1.02 13.98
C ALA A 13 5.65 1.58 13.14
N ILE A 14 4.47 1.70 13.76
CA ILE A 14 3.24 2.14 13.10
C ILE A 14 2.70 3.35 13.84
N ALA A 15 2.33 4.39 13.09
CA ALA A 15 1.51 5.49 13.55
C ALA A 15 0.33 5.67 12.59
N SER A 16 -0.84 6.06 13.09
CA SER A 16 -2.03 6.24 12.27
C SER A 16 -2.93 7.34 12.80
N GLY A 17 -3.79 7.85 11.94
CA GLY A 17 -4.79 8.83 12.30
C GLY A 17 -5.69 9.19 11.12
N THR A 18 -6.63 10.10 11.35
CA THR A 18 -7.53 10.57 10.30
C THR A 18 -7.15 11.99 9.91
N ALA A 19 -7.02 12.23 8.61
CA ALA A 19 -6.88 13.54 8.00
C ALA A 19 -8.10 13.82 7.11
N VAL A 20 -8.21 15.05 6.62
CA VAL A 20 -9.26 15.44 5.67
C VAL A 20 -8.61 15.75 4.33
N TRP A 21 -9.10 15.10 3.27
CA TRP A 21 -8.79 15.48 1.90
C TRP A 21 -9.79 16.55 1.45
N SER A 22 -9.28 17.72 1.11
CA SER A 22 -10.07 18.85 0.63
C SER A 22 -9.60 19.31 -0.74
N HIS A 23 -10.56 19.61 -1.62
CA HIS A 23 -10.32 20.23 -2.92
C HIS A 23 -11.43 21.25 -3.18
N SER A 24 -11.09 22.39 -3.78
CA SER A 24 -12.02 23.49 -4.05
C SER A 24 -13.29 23.00 -4.76
N GLY A 25 -14.45 23.34 -4.20
CA GLY A 25 -15.75 22.98 -4.76
C GLY A 25 -16.21 21.53 -4.52
N LYS A 26 -15.48 20.73 -3.72
CA LYS A 26 -15.89 19.37 -3.34
C LYS A 26 -15.99 19.23 -1.81
N PRO A 27 -16.92 18.38 -1.31
CA PRO A 27 -16.98 18.06 0.11
C PRO A 27 -15.66 17.48 0.62
N ALA A 28 -15.27 17.87 1.83
CA ALA A 28 -14.10 17.33 2.49
C ALA A 28 -14.33 15.85 2.85
N VAL A 29 -13.40 14.98 2.50
CA VAL A 29 -13.52 13.53 2.71
C VAL A 29 -12.50 13.09 3.76
N PRO A 30 -12.91 12.35 4.81
CA PRO A 30 -11.97 11.79 5.76
C PRO A 30 -11.11 10.72 5.10
N ILE A 31 -9.81 10.74 5.39
CA ILE A 31 -8.85 9.73 4.95
C ILE A 31 -8.08 9.23 6.16
N HIS A 32 -8.02 7.91 6.29
CA HIS A 32 -7.18 7.26 7.28
C HIS A 32 -5.76 7.16 6.72
N TRP A 33 -4.80 7.77 7.39
CA TRP A 33 -3.39 7.66 7.06
C TRP A 33 -2.69 6.68 8.02
N VAL A 34 -1.72 5.94 7.49
CA VAL A 34 -0.87 5.02 8.25
C VAL A 34 0.59 5.26 7.83
N LEU A 35 1.43 5.58 8.80
CA LEU A 35 2.88 5.68 8.63
C LEU A 35 3.54 4.39 9.13
N ILE A 36 4.35 3.79 8.27
CA ILE A 36 5.17 2.63 8.63
C ILE A 36 6.65 2.99 8.54
N ARG A 37 7.39 2.63 9.58
CA ARG A 37 8.84 2.82 9.64
C ARG A 37 9.52 1.55 10.12
N ASP A 38 10.61 1.20 9.45
CA ASP A 38 11.52 0.19 9.98
C ASP A 38 12.45 0.81 11.04
N PRO A 39 12.44 0.32 12.29
CA PRO A 39 13.36 0.79 13.32
C PRO A 39 14.83 0.52 12.97
N THR A 40 15.13 -0.53 12.21
CA THR A 40 16.48 -0.89 11.75
C THR A 40 16.95 -0.08 10.53
N LYS A 41 16.08 0.81 9.99
CA LYS A 41 16.31 1.69 8.83
C LYS A 41 16.73 1.09 7.47
N PRO A 42 16.45 -0.17 7.07
CA PRO A 42 16.81 -0.67 5.75
C PRO A 42 15.76 -0.28 4.70
N LEU A 43 14.61 0.25 5.12
CA LEU A 43 13.51 0.72 4.28
C LEU A 43 13.18 2.16 4.61
N ALA A 44 12.88 2.95 3.58
CA ALA A 44 12.33 4.29 3.74
C ALA A 44 10.99 4.24 4.51
N THR A 45 10.71 5.31 5.27
CA THR A 45 9.39 5.48 5.90
C THR A 45 8.35 5.63 4.80
N GLN A 46 7.24 4.90 4.90
CA GLN A 46 6.17 4.93 3.91
C GLN A 46 4.87 5.42 4.54
N ALA A 47 4.07 6.12 3.74
CA ALA A 47 2.73 6.56 4.10
C ALA A 47 1.71 5.81 3.24
N LEU A 48 0.75 5.19 3.89
CA LEU A 48 -0.38 4.51 3.26
C LEU A 48 -1.65 5.33 3.53
N LEU A 49 -2.55 5.38 2.55
CA LEU A 49 -3.83 6.06 2.64
C LEU A 49 -4.96 5.06 2.42
N SER A 50 -6.02 5.17 3.23
CA SER A 50 -7.24 4.39 3.11
C SER A 50 -8.45 5.32 3.15
N THR A 51 -9.41 5.07 2.27
CA THR A 51 -10.73 5.71 2.28
C THR A 51 -11.72 5.02 3.21
N ASP A 52 -11.36 3.85 3.76
CA ASP A 52 -12.12 3.21 4.84
C ASP A 52 -11.60 3.72 6.20
N PRO A 53 -12.37 4.57 6.91
CA PRO A 53 -11.97 5.11 8.20
C PRO A 53 -12.07 4.10 9.34
N LYS A 54 -12.76 2.97 9.15
CA LYS A 54 -12.94 1.94 10.20
C LYS A 54 -11.86 0.86 10.16
N ALA A 55 -11.15 0.73 9.04
CA ALA A 55 -10.03 -0.20 8.92
C ALA A 55 -8.94 0.17 9.92
N CYS A 56 -8.45 -0.79 10.71
CA CYS A 56 -7.34 -0.56 11.62
C CYS A 56 -6.00 -0.46 10.85
N ALA A 57 -5.00 0.18 11.44
CA ALA A 57 -3.71 0.39 10.79
C ALA A 57 -3.02 -0.91 10.36
N GLN A 58 -3.13 -1.97 11.17
CA GLN A 58 -2.55 -3.28 10.87
C GLN A 58 -3.19 -3.90 9.62
N GLN A 59 -4.51 -3.77 9.47
CA GLN A 59 -5.25 -4.30 8.33
C GLN A 59 -4.90 -3.54 7.04
N ILE A 60 -4.73 -2.21 7.12
CA ILE A 60 -4.25 -1.39 5.99
C ILE A 60 -2.85 -1.83 5.56
N VAL A 61 -1.94 -2.08 6.50
CA VAL A 61 -0.59 -2.59 6.21
C VAL A 61 -0.63 -3.99 5.60
N GLN A 62 -1.50 -4.88 6.09
CA GLN A 62 -1.67 -6.22 5.52
C GLN A 62 -2.17 -6.15 4.07
N TRP A 63 -3.17 -5.32 3.79
CA TRP A 63 -3.65 -5.10 2.42
C TRP A 63 -2.56 -4.57 1.50
N PHE A 64 -1.73 -3.64 1.99
CA PHE A 64 -0.59 -3.14 1.22
C PHE A 64 0.43 -4.24 0.89
N VAL A 65 0.81 -5.07 1.88
CA VAL A 65 1.74 -6.19 1.67
C VAL A 65 1.16 -7.23 0.70
N GLN A 66 -0.14 -7.56 0.82
CA GLN A 66 -0.82 -8.47 -0.10
C GLN A 66 -0.85 -7.92 -1.54
N ARG A 67 -1.11 -6.61 -1.70
CA ARG A 67 -1.07 -5.97 -3.01
C ARG A 67 0.33 -5.99 -3.63
N TRP A 68 1.37 -5.77 -2.83
CA TRP A 68 2.75 -5.86 -3.32
C TRP A 68 3.07 -7.24 -3.89
N GLN A 69 2.53 -8.32 -3.30
CA GLN A 69 2.66 -9.67 -3.86
C GLN A 69 2.05 -9.80 -5.27
N VAL A 70 0.95 -9.10 -5.55
CA VAL A 70 0.34 -9.07 -6.89
C VAL A 70 1.18 -8.24 -7.85
N GLU A 71 1.73 -7.10 -7.41
CA GLU A 71 2.56 -6.23 -8.26
C GLU A 71 3.92 -6.85 -8.61
N VAL A 72 4.54 -7.66 -7.75
CA VAL A 72 5.75 -8.45 -8.10
C VAL A 72 5.44 -9.57 -9.07
N THR A 73 4.29 -10.25 -8.96
CA THR A 73 3.87 -11.23 -9.98
C THR A 73 3.63 -10.55 -11.33
N PHE A 74 3.02 -9.36 -11.35
CA PHE A 74 2.92 -8.58 -12.59
C PHE A 74 4.28 -8.11 -13.10
N ALA A 75 5.24 -7.79 -12.23
CA ALA A 75 6.60 -7.43 -12.66
C ALA A 75 7.35 -8.63 -13.27
N GLU A 76 7.23 -9.82 -12.69
CA GLU A 76 7.80 -11.07 -13.22
C GLU A 76 7.13 -11.49 -14.53
N VAL A 77 5.79 -11.42 -14.62
CA VAL A 77 5.03 -11.64 -15.85
C VAL A 77 5.40 -10.61 -16.93
N ARG A 78 5.64 -9.34 -16.57
CA ARG A 78 6.13 -8.34 -17.53
C ARG A 78 7.54 -8.65 -18.02
N ALA A 79 8.40 -9.14 -17.14
CA ALA A 79 9.76 -9.53 -17.47
C ALA A 79 9.84 -10.79 -18.36
N HIS A 80 8.90 -11.74 -18.19
CA HIS A 80 8.95 -13.04 -18.89
C HIS A 80 7.91 -13.22 -20.00
N LEU A 81 6.85 -12.41 -20.05
CA LEU A 81 5.74 -12.53 -21.02
C LEU A 81 5.37 -11.22 -21.74
N GLY A 82 6.13 -10.13 -21.57
CA GLY A 82 6.01 -8.94 -22.42
C GLY A 82 4.67 -8.18 -22.33
N VAL A 83 3.94 -8.29 -21.22
CA VAL A 83 2.63 -7.63 -21.07
C VAL A 83 2.80 -6.12 -20.89
N LYS A 84 2.33 -5.30 -21.84
CA LYS A 84 2.37 -3.83 -21.74
C LYS A 84 1.32 -3.27 -20.77
N ASN A 85 1.67 -2.15 -20.15
CA ASN A 85 0.95 -1.43 -19.10
C ASN A 85 -0.52 -1.08 -19.48
N PRO A 86 -1.54 -1.32 -18.62
CA PRO A 86 -2.93 -0.94 -18.90
C PRO A 86 -3.17 0.59 -18.91
N ALA A 87 -2.21 1.39 -18.41
CA ALA A 87 -2.27 2.85 -18.47
C ALA A 87 -2.03 3.45 -19.88
N ALA A 88 -1.82 2.62 -20.91
CA ALA A 88 -1.61 3.07 -22.28
C ALA A 88 -2.89 3.17 -23.13
N MET A 89 -4.08 2.97 -22.55
CA MET A 89 -5.35 2.99 -23.27
C MET A 89 -6.29 4.11 -22.78
N VAL A 90 -5.77 5.33 -22.63
CA VAL A 90 -6.57 6.57 -22.74
C VAL A 90 -5.66 7.62 -23.36
N ARG A 91 -5.78 7.81 -24.67
CA ARG A 91 -5.40 9.03 -25.39
C ARG A 91 -6.48 9.31 -26.42
#